data_AF-A0A2H0IZS1-F1
#
_entry.id   AF-A0A2H0IZS1-F1
#
_cell.length_a   1.000
_cell.length_b   1.000
_cell.length_c   1.000
_cell.angle_alpha   90.00
_cell.angle_beta   90.00
_cell.angle_gamma   90.00
#
_symmetry.space_group_name_H-M   'P 1'
#
loop_
_entity.id
_entity.type
_entity.pdbx_description
1 polymer ?
#
loop_
_entity_poly.entity_id
_entity_poly.type
_entity_poly.pdbx_seq_one_letter_code
_entity_poly.pdbx_strand_id
1 'polypeptide(L)'
;MNRTLDKVKQRLSGLPCLTAPPAVDLVSLTHAKVMPMVNGLFTEDERPTIMTALEKSVVFLTPDSIESVLRTATWLSTSWDLANMYLLECQANPLSPDAPEIVGLSEETTCYLGLDYLRNWRDDGFEDYLVHEAAHIFHNCRRVTLGLSETSTQKCLLTIDFSKRELFAYACEAYSRLLVLADSPKDRRAALSKHAEGPLPGKDAMNQQEYLDILAQAVIAKNGWKRILQACTPATKSRLTAAA
;
A
#
# COMPACT_ATOMS: atom_id res chain seq x y z
N MET A 1 10.74 13.81 19.67
CA MET A 1 9.31 13.80 19.27
C MET A 1 8.54 15.09 19.55
N ASN A 2 8.58 15.71 20.75
CA ASN A 2 7.75 16.90 21.04
C ASN A 2 7.89 18.06 20.01
N ARG A 3 9.10 18.31 19.48
CA ARG A 3 9.32 19.41 18.50
C ARG A 3 8.55 19.25 17.18
N THR A 4 8.31 18.03 16.70
CA THR A 4 7.57 17.81 15.43
C THR A 4 6.11 18.19 15.63
N LEU A 5 5.50 17.68 16.70
CA LEU A 5 4.11 17.99 17.04
C LEU A 5 3.89 19.48 17.32
N ASP A 6 4.80 20.14 18.04
CA ASP A 6 4.69 21.58 18.31
C ASP A 6 4.70 22.39 17.00
N LYS A 7 5.58 22.02 16.05
CA LYS A 7 5.60 22.66 14.72
C LYS A 7 4.32 22.37 13.94
N VAL A 8 3.80 21.15 13.96
CA VAL A 8 2.52 20.83 13.32
C VAL A 8 1.41 21.71 13.89
N LYS A 9 1.28 21.79 15.21
CA LYS A 9 0.28 22.66 15.87
C LYS A 9 0.46 24.13 15.48
N GLN A 10 1.70 24.61 15.41
CA GLN A 10 2.00 25.97 14.95
C GLN A 10 1.56 26.21 13.50
N ARG A 11 1.82 25.26 12.59
CA ARG A 11 1.48 25.38 11.16
C ARG A 11 -0.02 25.30 10.89
N LEU A 12 -0.75 24.57 11.73
CA LEU A 12 -2.20 24.47 11.66
C LEU A 12 -2.93 25.63 12.32
N SER A 13 -2.23 26.47 13.10
CA SER A 13 -2.83 27.59 13.80
C SER A 13 -3.48 28.57 12.82
N GLY A 14 -4.80 28.75 12.95
CA GLY A 14 -5.59 29.64 12.11
C GLY A 14 -6.11 29.02 10.82
N LEU A 15 -5.82 27.74 10.55
CA LEU A 15 -6.42 27.00 9.45
C LEU A 15 -7.74 26.34 9.87
N PRO A 16 -8.69 26.16 8.93
CA PRO A 16 -9.87 25.35 9.18
C PRO A 16 -9.46 23.92 9.52
N CYS A 17 -10.15 23.32 10.48
CA CYS A 17 -9.93 21.91 10.82
C CYS A 17 -10.33 21.03 9.63
N LEU A 18 -9.51 20.04 9.29
CA LEU A 18 -9.91 18.99 8.35
C LEU A 18 -11.19 18.35 8.88
N THR A 19 -12.27 18.46 8.11
CA THR A 19 -13.50 17.76 8.44
C THR A 19 -13.25 16.27 8.27
N ALA A 20 -13.47 15.51 9.34
CA ALA A 20 -13.51 14.06 9.24
C ALA A 20 -14.60 13.67 8.22
N PRO A 21 -14.34 12.73 7.31
CA PRO A 21 -15.36 12.19 6.42
C PRO A 21 -16.51 11.57 7.25
N PRO A 22 -17.68 11.29 6.62
CA PRO A 22 -18.77 10.59 7.27
C PRO A 22 -18.27 9.35 8.01
N ALA A 23 -19.00 8.87 9.02
CA ALA A 23 -18.64 7.65 9.74
C ALA A 23 -18.55 6.46 8.77
N VAL A 24 -17.34 6.21 8.26
CA VAL A 24 -16.99 5.05 7.45
C VAL A 24 -16.54 3.99 8.43
N ASP A 25 -17.15 2.81 8.36
CA ASP A 25 -16.62 1.64 9.03
C ASP A 25 -15.31 1.24 8.33
N LEU A 26 -14.20 1.72 8.89
CA LEU A 26 -12.86 1.53 8.35
C LEU A 26 -12.44 0.06 8.32
N VAL A 27 -12.94 -0.74 9.26
CA VAL A 27 -12.66 -2.18 9.31
C VAL A 27 -13.36 -2.86 8.14
N SER A 28 -14.66 -2.61 7.96
CA SER A 28 -15.43 -3.15 6.83
C SER A 28 -14.86 -2.68 5.47
N LEU A 29 -14.45 -1.42 5.36
CA LEU A 29 -13.81 -0.89 4.15
C LEU A 29 -12.49 -1.61 3.87
N THR A 30 -11.61 -1.69 4.87
CA THR A 30 -10.31 -2.36 4.76
C THR A 30 -10.51 -3.82 4.34
N HIS A 31 -11.38 -4.54 5.05
CA HIS A 31 -11.71 -5.93 4.73
C HIS A 31 -12.16 -6.08 3.27
N ALA A 32 -13.13 -5.27 2.82
CA ALA A 32 -13.64 -5.35 1.45
C ALA A 32 -12.55 -5.08 0.39
N LYS A 33 -11.66 -4.11 0.65
CA LYS A 33 -10.60 -3.71 -0.29
C LYS A 33 -9.48 -4.74 -0.40
N VAL A 34 -9.02 -5.31 0.72
CA VAL A 34 -7.84 -6.20 0.73
C VAL A 34 -8.18 -7.68 0.57
N MET A 35 -9.42 -8.09 0.86
CA MET A 35 -9.84 -9.50 0.80
C MET A 35 -9.56 -10.17 -0.55
N PRO A 36 -9.84 -9.57 -1.73
CA PRO A 36 -9.52 -10.20 -3.01
C PRO A 36 -8.02 -10.51 -3.18
N MET A 37 -7.17 -9.58 -2.75
CA MET A 37 -5.72 -9.73 -2.78
C MET A 37 -5.25 -10.84 -1.82
N VAL A 38 -5.75 -10.84 -0.58
CA VAL A 38 -5.41 -11.87 0.43
C VAL A 38 -5.85 -13.25 -0.02
N ASN A 39 -7.06 -13.37 -0.57
CA ASN A 39 -7.58 -14.63 -1.13
C ASN A 39 -6.72 -15.14 -2.29
N GLY A 40 -6.21 -14.23 -3.12
CA GLY A 40 -5.35 -14.57 -4.25
C GLY A 40 -3.95 -15.03 -3.88
N LEU A 41 -3.39 -14.49 -2.79
CA LEU A 41 -1.98 -14.65 -2.43
C LEU A 41 -1.71 -15.72 -1.37
N PHE A 42 -2.63 -15.91 -0.42
CA PHE A 42 -2.40 -16.77 0.75
C PHE A 42 -3.25 -18.03 0.75
N THR A 43 -2.81 -19.04 1.51
CA THR A 43 -3.53 -20.31 1.67
C THR A 43 -4.78 -20.10 2.53
N GLU A 44 -5.76 -21.01 2.40
CA GLU A 44 -7.02 -20.90 3.15
C GLU A 44 -6.80 -20.84 4.67
N ASP A 45 -5.81 -21.56 5.18
CA ASP A 45 -5.47 -21.58 6.61
C ASP A 45 -4.82 -20.27 7.10
N GLU A 46 -4.13 -19.53 6.22
CA GLU A 46 -3.44 -18.29 6.59
C GLU A 46 -4.34 -17.06 6.48
N ARG A 47 -5.32 -17.07 5.57
CA ARG A 47 -6.17 -15.91 5.25
C ARG A 47 -6.83 -15.29 6.49
N PRO A 48 -7.44 -16.04 7.43
CA PRO A 48 -8.09 -15.42 8.59
C PRO A 48 -7.11 -14.60 9.45
N THR A 49 -5.93 -15.17 9.72
CA THR A 49 -4.87 -14.52 10.50
C THR A 49 -4.38 -13.25 9.83
N ILE A 50 -4.20 -13.29 8.50
CA ILE A 50 -3.72 -12.15 7.73
C ILE A 50 -4.79 -11.05 7.65
N MET A 51 -6.05 -11.41 7.42
CA MET A 51 -7.16 -10.45 7.40
C MET A 51 -7.31 -9.74 8.74
N THR A 52 -7.29 -10.48 9.86
CA THR A 52 -7.35 -9.90 11.21
C THR A 52 -6.18 -8.97 11.49
N ALA A 53 -4.99 -9.25 10.94
CA ALA A 53 -3.84 -8.35 11.07
C ALA A 53 -4.08 -7.06 10.28
N LEU A 54 -4.42 -7.16 8.99
CA LEU A 54 -4.62 -6.00 8.10
C LEU A 54 -5.73 -5.06 8.60
N GLU A 55 -6.82 -5.60 9.13
CA GLU A 55 -7.92 -4.81 9.72
C GLU A 55 -7.48 -3.93 10.89
N LYS A 56 -6.41 -4.34 11.60
CA LYS A 56 -5.82 -3.59 12.73
C LYS A 56 -4.63 -2.73 12.31
N SER A 57 -4.15 -2.92 11.08
CA SER A 57 -2.95 -2.27 10.56
C SER A 57 -3.23 -0.90 9.95
N VAL A 58 -4.46 -0.62 9.53
CA VAL A 58 -4.78 0.63 8.82
C VAL A 58 -5.11 1.75 9.80
N VAL A 59 -4.39 2.87 9.69
CA VAL A 59 -4.55 4.07 10.51
C VAL A 59 -4.71 5.29 9.60
N PHE A 60 -5.87 5.93 9.64
CA PHE A 60 -6.07 7.20 8.93
C PHE A 60 -5.56 8.37 9.79
N LEU A 61 -4.86 9.31 9.17
CA LEU A 61 -4.38 10.53 9.83
C LEU A 61 -5.50 11.57 9.93
N THR A 62 -6.21 11.55 11.05
CA THR A 62 -7.30 12.46 11.35
C THR A 62 -6.88 13.49 12.39
N PRO A 63 -7.66 14.57 12.59
CA PRO A 63 -7.43 15.48 13.72
C PRO A 63 -7.37 14.77 15.08
N ASP A 64 -8.12 13.68 15.24
CA ASP A 64 -8.18 12.92 16.49
C ASP A 64 -7.00 11.93 16.64
N SER A 65 -6.45 11.41 15.54
CA SER A 65 -5.40 10.39 15.59
C SER A 65 -3.98 10.97 15.48
N ILE A 66 -3.79 12.11 14.79
CA ILE A 66 -2.48 12.62 14.42
C ILE A 66 -1.55 12.85 15.61
N GLU A 67 -2.05 13.41 16.72
CA GLU A 67 -1.23 13.64 17.90
C GLU A 67 -0.72 12.32 18.49
N SER A 68 -1.59 11.32 18.61
CA SER A 68 -1.18 10.01 19.12
C SER A 68 -0.17 9.36 18.20
N VAL A 69 -0.43 9.34 16.89
CA VAL A 69 0.46 8.75 15.88
C VAL A 69 1.86 9.36 15.93
N LEU A 70 1.97 10.70 15.96
CA LEU A 70 3.27 11.37 16.02
C LEU A 70 4.00 11.15 17.36
N ARG A 71 3.27 10.86 18.44
CA ARG A 71 3.84 10.53 19.76
C ARG A 71 4.22 9.08 19.93
N THR A 72 3.69 8.17 19.11
CA THR A 72 3.99 6.74 19.19
C THR A 72 4.91 6.24 18.08
N ALA A 73 5.08 7.03 17.01
CA ALA A 73 6.00 6.70 15.92
C ALA A 73 7.41 6.39 16.46
N THR A 74 7.92 5.20 16.13
CA THR A 74 9.22 4.71 16.60
C THR A 74 10.36 5.53 16.01
N TRP A 75 10.24 5.91 14.74
CA TRP A 75 11.29 6.57 13.98
C TRP A 75 10.97 8.05 13.74
N LEU A 76 12.00 8.90 13.90
CA LEU A 76 11.86 10.33 13.66
C LEU A 76 11.56 10.66 12.20
N SER A 77 12.08 9.87 11.26
CA SER A 77 11.77 9.98 9.83
C SER A 77 10.29 9.73 9.57
N THR A 78 9.74 8.65 10.11
CA THR A 78 8.32 8.32 9.96
C THR A 78 7.44 9.38 10.59
N SER A 79 7.76 9.84 11.79
CA SER A 79 7.05 10.97 12.41
C SER A 79 7.12 12.24 11.54
N TRP A 80 8.25 12.49 10.87
CA TRP A 80 8.40 13.63 9.97
C TRP A 80 7.55 13.49 8.71
N ASP A 81 7.55 12.33 8.07
CA ASP A 81 6.79 12.07 6.85
C ASP A 81 5.29 12.12 7.12
N LEU A 82 4.81 11.48 8.20
CA LEU A 82 3.40 11.52 8.62
C LEU A 82 2.94 12.94 8.97
N ALA A 83 3.82 13.75 9.59
CA ALA A 83 3.51 15.14 9.89
C ALA A 83 3.35 15.98 8.61
N ASN A 84 4.24 15.79 7.62
CA ASN A 84 4.13 16.50 6.34
C ASN A 84 2.93 16.04 5.52
N MET A 85 2.65 14.74 5.47
CA MET A 85 1.45 14.19 4.83
C MET A 85 0.18 14.87 5.39
N TYR A 86 0.04 14.93 6.72
CA TYR A 86 -1.10 15.58 7.35
C TYR A 86 -1.16 17.10 7.12
N LEU A 87 -0.02 17.79 7.13
CA LEU A 87 0.04 19.24 6.90
C LEU A 87 -0.35 19.60 5.47
N LEU A 88 0.18 18.87 4.48
CA LEU A 88 -0.14 19.09 3.07
C LEU A 88 -1.63 18.88 2.81
N GLU A 89 -2.22 17.84 3.43
CA GLU A 89 -3.66 17.62 3.33
C GLU A 89 -4.49 18.74 3.98
N CYS A 90 -4.01 19.31 5.09
CA CYS A 90 -4.58 20.51 5.71
C CYS A 90 -4.38 21.80 4.86
N GLN A 91 -3.73 21.72 3.71
CA GLN A 91 -3.27 22.87 2.91
C GLN A 91 -2.35 23.81 3.70
N ALA A 92 -1.64 23.27 4.69
CA ALA A 92 -0.65 23.98 5.47
C ALA A 92 0.73 23.89 4.81
N ASN A 93 1.60 24.85 5.15
CA ASN A 93 2.99 24.78 4.73
C ASN A 93 3.68 23.54 5.33
N PRO A 94 4.41 22.74 4.55
CA PRO A 94 5.16 21.61 5.07
C PRO A 94 6.28 22.07 6.01
N LEU A 95 6.82 21.11 6.77
CA LEU A 95 7.93 21.34 7.70
C LEU A 95 9.25 21.65 6.98
N SER A 96 9.37 21.30 5.70
CA SER A 96 10.47 21.64 4.78
C SER A 96 9.92 21.82 3.35
N PRO A 97 10.51 22.68 2.51
CA PRO A 97 10.18 22.75 1.08
C PRO A 97 10.39 21.44 0.32
N ASP A 98 11.33 20.61 0.77
CA ASP A 98 11.65 19.32 0.16
C ASP A 98 10.84 18.16 0.79
N ALA A 99 9.77 18.45 1.51
CA ALA A 99 8.95 17.41 2.12
C ALA A 99 8.27 16.57 1.03
N PRO A 100 8.26 15.23 1.17
CA PRO A 100 7.67 14.38 0.16
C PRO A 100 6.15 14.53 0.16
N GLU A 101 5.56 14.60 -1.03
CA GLU A 101 4.11 14.61 -1.25
C GLU A 101 3.59 13.16 -1.28
N ILE A 102 3.65 12.49 -0.14
CA ILE A 102 3.12 11.13 0.03
C ILE A 102 1.65 11.17 0.47
N VAL A 103 0.91 10.14 0.08
CA VAL A 103 -0.54 9.95 0.36
C VAL A 103 -0.80 8.72 1.23
N GLY A 104 0.22 7.89 1.40
CA GLY A 104 0.24 6.71 2.26
C GLY A 104 1.67 6.42 2.72
N LEU A 105 1.79 5.65 3.81
CA LEU A 105 3.07 5.16 4.31
C LEU A 105 2.88 3.84 5.06
N SER A 106 3.69 2.84 4.76
CA SER A 106 3.74 1.58 5.51
C SER A 106 5.02 1.48 6.34
N GLU A 107 4.85 1.20 7.63
CA GLU A 107 5.94 0.91 8.56
C GLU A 107 5.62 -0.37 9.33
N GLU A 108 6.51 -1.35 9.28
CA GLU A 108 6.37 -2.65 9.95
C GLU A 108 5.02 -3.33 9.65
N THR A 109 4.05 -3.21 10.55
CA THR A 109 2.71 -3.78 10.46
C THR A 109 1.61 -2.73 10.38
N THR A 110 1.95 -1.47 10.10
CA THR A 110 1.00 -0.36 10.10
C THR A 110 1.02 0.35 8.76
N CYS A 111 -0.16 0.66 8.24
CA CYS A 111 -0.40 1.47 7.05
C CYS A 111 -1.04 2.78 7.49
N TYR A 112 -0.33 3.88 7.33
CA TYR A 112 -0.85 5.21 7.54
C TYR A 112 -1.41 5.74 6.22
N LEU A 113 -2.61 6.29 6.24
CA LEU A 113 -3.27 6.86 5.07
C LEU A 113 -3.73 8.29 5.34
N GLY A 114 -3.62 9.15 4.34
CA GLY A 114 -4.27 10.46 4.36
C GLY A 114 -5.79 10.34 4.40
N LEU A 115 -6.46 11.35 4.97
CA LEU A 115 -7.91 11.46 5.02
C LEU A 115 -8.52 11.66 3.63
N ASP A 116 -7.76 12.19 2.67
CA ASP A 116 -8.21 12.40 1.29
C ASP A 116 -8.63 11.09 0.61
N TYR A 117 -7.99 9.97 0.96
CA TYR A 117 -8.42 8.64 0.53
C TYR A 117 -9.91 8.42 0.86
N LEU A 118 -10.37 8.77 2.06
CA LEU A 118 -11.78 8.59 2.46
C LEU A 118 -12.73 9.63 1.83
N ARG A 119 -12.22 10.74 1.29
CA ARG A 119 -13.03 11.70 0.53
C ARG A 119 -13.25 11.23 -0.89
N ASN A 120 -12.25 10.58 -1.46
CA ASN A 120 -12.20 10.22 -2.88
C ASN A 120 -12.22 8.71 -3.15
N TRP A 121 -12.38 7.83 -2.15
CA TRP A 121 -12.30 6.37 -2.34
C TRP A 121 -13.35 5.77 -3.29
N ARG A 122 -14.40 6.53 -3.61
CA ARG A 122 -15.45 6.17 -4.58
C ARG A 122 -15.14 6.62 -6.00
N ASP A 123 -14.05 7.34 -6.22
CA ASP A 123 -13.67 7.81 -7.54
C ASP A 123 -13.28 6.62 -8.45
N ASP A 124 -13.45 6.79 -9.75
CA ASP A 124 -13.30 5.72 -10.74
C ASP A 124 -11.84 5.50 -11.20
N GLY A 125 -10.90 6.20 -10.56
CA GLY A 125 -9.46 6.11 -10.81
C GLY A 125 -8.82 4.76 -10.49
N PHE A 126 -7.56 4.61 -10.87
CA PHE A 126 -6.71 3.45 -10.59
C PHE A 126 -5.97 3.53 -9.26
N GLU A 127 -6.10 4.66 -8.56
CA GLU A 127 -5.45 4.89 -7.27
C GLU A 127 -6.23 4.19 -6.15
N ASP A 128 -5.55 3.31 -5.42
CA ASP A 128 -6.06 2.63 -4.24
C ASP A 128 -4.94 2.45 -3.22
N TYR A 129 -4.55 3.58 -2.60
CA TYR A 129 -3.43 3.61 -1.65
C TYR A 129 -3.61 2.66 -0.47
N LEU A 130 -4.85 2.30 -0.08
CA LEU A 130 -5.08 1.29 0.94
C LEU A 130 -4.55 -0.08 0.50
N VAL A 131 -4.87 -0.51 -0.73
CA VAL A 131 -4.36 -1.78 -1.27
C VAL A 131 -2.85 -1.72 -1.43
N HIS A 132 -2.33 -0.57 -1.89
CA HIS A 132 -0.89 -0.32 -2.03
C HIS A 132 -0.17 -0.50 -0.69
N GLU A 133 -0.54 0.27 0.33
CA GLU A 133 0.09 0.22 1.64
C GLU A 133 -0.08 -1.15 2.30
N ALA A 134 -1.24 -1.80 2.14
CA ALA A 134 -1.46 -3.15 2.64
C ALA A 134 -0.53 -4.17 1.98
N ALA A 135 -0.19 -4.00 0.69
CA ALA A 135 0.77 -4.85 0.00
C ALA A 135 2.19 -4.73 0.61
N HIS A 136 2.55 -3.56 1.16
CA HIS A 136 3.83 -3.38 1.84
C HIS A 136 3.94 -4.21 3.13
N ILE A 137 2.84 -4.41 3.86
CA ILE A 137 2.83 -5.29 5.04
C ILE A 137 3.31 -6.70 4.68
N PHE A 138 3.06 -7.18 3.46
CA PHE A 138 3.44 -8.54 3.10
C PHE A 138 4.95 -8.77 3.03
N HIS A 139 5.75 -7.74 2.77
CA HIS A 139 7.22 -7.84 2.77
C HIS A 139 7.89 -7.12 3.95
N ASN A 140 7.14 -6.33 4.72
CA ASN A 140 7.60 -5.71 5.97
C ASN A 140 7.34 -6.60 7.20
N CYS A 141 6.20 -7.28 7.27
CA CYS A 141 5.80 -8.07 8.43
C CYS A 141 6.43 -9.46 8.41
N ARG A 142 7.07 -9.84 9.51
CA ARG A 142 7.51 -11.22 9.74
C ARG A 142 6.33 -12.15 10.02
N ARG A 143 6.43 -13.39 9.57
CA ARG A 143 5.41 -14.43 9.76
C ARG A 143 5.21 -14.73 11.25
N VAL A 144 6.30 -14.82 12.01
CA VAL A 144 6.24 -15.06 13.47
C VAL A 144 5.51 -13.96 14.25
N THR A 145 5.50 -12.73 13.74
CA THR A 145 4.73 -11.63 14.36
C THR A 145 3.24 -11.94 14.40
N LEU A 146 2.74 -12.71 13.42
CA LEU A 146 1.34 -13.15 13.35
C LEU A 146 1.14 -14.59 13.86
N GLY A 147 2.15 -15.19 14.50
CA GLY A 147 2.11 -16.59 14.94
C GLY A 147 2.18 -17.61 13.79
N LEU A 148 2.55 -17.18 12.59
CA LEU A 148 2.73 -18.07 11.44
C LEU A 148 4.14 -18.66 11.43
N SER A 149 4.26 -19.90 10.95
CA SER A 149 5.56 -20.57 10.79
C SER A 149 6.39 -19.88 9.71
N GLU A 150 7.66 -19.57 9.99
CA GLU A 150 8.61 -19.05 9.01
C GLU A 150 9.65 -20.09 8.60
N THR A 151 10.29 -19.87 7.46
CA THR A 151 11.44 -20.67 7.01
C THR A 151 12.67 -19.78 6.82
N SER A 152 13.84 -20.37 6.63
CA SER A 152 15.06 -19.61 6.34
C SER A 152 14.95 -18.77 5.06
N THR A 153 14.09 -19.18 4.11
CA THR A 153 13.87 -18.52 2.82
C THR A 153 12.58 -17.68 2.77
N GLN A 154 11.72 -17.76 3.79
CA GLN A 154 10.47 -17.01 3.89
C GLN A 154 10.25 -16.55 5.33
N LYS A 155 10.85 -15.41 5.66
CA LYS A 155 10.71 -14.74 6.97
C LYS A 155 9.51 -13.80 7.02
N CYS A 156 9.28 -13.06 5.94
CA CYS A 156 8.13 -12.18 5.80
C CYS A 156 6.91 -12.93 5.26
N LEU A 157 5.72 -12.33 5.31
CA LEU A 157 4.48 -12.96 4.85
C LEU A 157 4.61 -13.47 3.41
N LEU A 158 5.19 -12.66 2.53
CA LEU A 158 5.56 -13.01 1.16
C LEU A 158 7.05 -12.74 0.90
N THR A 159 7.66 -13.57 0.05
CA THR A 159 9.04 -13.36 -0.43
C THR A 159 9.01 -12.52 -1.70
N ILE A 160 9.34 -11.23 -1.56
CA ILE A 160 9.38 -10.26 -2.66
C ILE A 160 10.80 -9.71 -2.77
N ASP A 161 11.31 -9.60 -3.99
CA ASP A 161 12.61 -9.01 -4.28
C ASP A 161 12.63 -7.55 -3.80
N PHE A 162 13.69 -7.16 -3.09
CA PHE A 162 13.80 -5.82 -2.52
C PHE A 162 13.63 -4.73 -3.58
N SER A 163 14.19 -4.93 -4.78
CA SER A 163 14.08 -3.98 -5.89
C SER A 163 12.70 -3.91 -6.53
N LYS A 164 11.80 -4.85 -6.20
CA LYS A 164 10.45 -4.97 -6.79
C LYS A 164 9.33 -4.73 -5.78
N ARG A 165 9.62 -4.25 -4.58
CA ARG A 165 8.62 -4.01 -3.52
C ARG A 165 7.57 -2.98 -3.93
N GLU A 166 8.02 -1.84 -4.45
CA GLU A 166 7.14 -0.79 -5.02
C GLU A 166 6.36 -1.31 -6.23
N LEU A 167 7.06 -1.99 -7.14
CA LEU A 167 6.45 -2.61 -8.33
C LEU A 167 5.32 -3.57 -7.95
N PHE A 168 5.55 -4.39 -6.92
CA PHE A 168 4.55 -5.32 -6.40
C PHE A 168 3.34 -4.57 -5.83
N ALA A 169 3.56 -3.54 -5.02
CA ALA A 169 2.49 -2.75 -4.41
C ALA A 169 1.62 -2.05 -5.46
N TYR A 170 2.24 -1.34 -6.42
CA TYR A 170 1.52 -0.72 -7.52
C TYR A 170 0.78 -1.72 -8.41
N ALA A 171 1.40 -2.88 -8.71
CA ALA A 171 0.72 -3.91 -9.50
C ALA A 171 -0.49 -4.49 -8.75
N CYS A 172 -0.39 -4.67 -7.43
CA CYS A 172 -1.51 -5.11 -6.59
C CYS A 172 -2.65 -4.09 -6.56
N GLU A 173 -2.32 -2.80 -6.37
CA GLU A 173 -3.25 -1.68 -6.40
C GLU A 173 -4.02 -1.63 -7.72
N ALA A 174 -3.31 -1.54 -8.84
CA ALA A 174 -3.93 -1.44 -10.16
C ALA A 174 -4.72 -2.69 -10.53
N TYR A 175 -4.22 -3.89 -10.21
CA TYR A 175 -4.96 -5.12 -10.46
C TYR A 175 -6.25 -5.19 -9.63
N SER A 176 -6.23 -4.74 -8.37
CA SER A 176 -7.45 -4.60 -7.56
C SER A 176 -8.48 -3.73 -8.26
N ARG A 177 -8.05 -2.57 -8.78
CA ARG A 177 -8.91 -1.63 -9.50
C ARG A 177 -9.44 -2.21 -10.81
N LEU A 178 -8.62 -2.92 -11.58
CA LEU A 178 -9.07 -3.63 -12.78
C LEU A 178 -10.18 -4.65 -12.48
N LEU A 179 -10.10 -5.36 -11.36
CA LEU A 179 -11.15 -6.30 -10.95
C LEU A 179 -12.46 -5.61 -10.58
N VAL A 180 -12.41 -4.38 -10.05
CA VAL A 180 -13.60 -3.58 -9.71
C VAL A 180 -14.22 -2.93 -10.96
N LEU A 181 -13.40 -2.43 -11.87
CA LEU A 181 -13.84 -1.69 -13.06
C LEU A 181 -14.36 -2.62 -14.18
N ALA A 182 -14.04 -3.90 -14.14
CA ALA A 182 -14.36 -4.83 -15.22
C ALA A 182 -14.59 -6.29 -14.76
N ASP A 183 -15.73 -6.84 -15.15
CA ASP A 183 -16.14 -8.20 -14.81
C ASP A 183 -15.53 -9.27 -15.72
N SER A 184 -15.23 -8.92 -16.98
CA SER A 184 -14.72 -9.87 -17.98
C SER A 184 -13.22 -9.69 -18.28
N PRO A 185 -12.49 -10.76 -18.66
CA PRO A 185 -11.10 -10.63 -19.12
C PRO A 185 -10.92 -9.75 -20.36
N LYS A 186 -11.97 -9.54 -21.16
CA LYS A 186 -11.92 -8.62 -22.31
C LYS A 186 -11.96 -7.18 -21.82
N ASP A 187 -12.86 -6.87 -20.91
CA ASP A 187 -13.06 -5.51 -20.40
C ASP A 187 -11.88 -5.08 -19.52
N ARG A 188 -11.30 -6.01 -18.75
CA ARG A 188 -10.06 -5.76 -17.98
C ARG A 188 -8.88 -5.40 -18.89
N ARG A 189 -8.76 -6.03 -20.06
CA ARG A 189 -7.71 -5.66 -21.04
C ARG A 189 -7.95 -4.28 -21.61
N ALA A 190 -9.20 -3.93 -21.92
CA ALA A 190 -9.53 -2.58 -22.39
C ALA A 190 -9.25 -1.52 -21.32
N ALA A 191 -9.61 -1.78 -20.06
CA ALA A 191 -9.31 -0.92 -18.93
C ALA A 191 -7.79 -0.75 -18.72
N LEU A 192 -7.02 -1.83 -18.84
CA LEU A 192 -5.55 -1.77 -18.78
C LEU A 192 -4.96 -0.94 -19.93
N SER A 193 -5.48 -1.07 -21.15
CA SER A 193 -5.04 -0.22 -22.28
C SER A 193 -5.31 1.26 -22.00
N LYS A 194 -6.49 1.60 -21.46
CA LYS A 194 -6.80 2.97 -21.05
C LYS A 194 -5.86 3.47 -19.94
N HIS A 195 -5.52 2.62 -18.97
CA HIS A 195 -4.54 2.94 -17.93
C HIS A 195 -3.15 3.24 -18.52
N ALA A 196 -2.73 2.45 -19.51
CA ALA A 196 -1.44 2.61 -20.18
C ALA A 196 -1.32 3.91 -21.01
N GLU A 197 -2.44 4.52 -21.39
CA GLU A 197 -2.49 5.81 -22.09
C GLU A 197 -2.42 7.01 -21.14
N GLY A 198 -2.71 6.81 -19.84
CA GLY A 198 -2.70 7.84 -18.81
C GLY A 198 -1.36 8.02 -18.10
N PRO A 199 -1.29 8.93 -17.11
CA PRO A 199 -0.16 9.01 -16.20
C PRO A 199 0.01 7.70 -15.42
N LEU A 200 1.20 7.10 -15.51
CA LEU A 200 1.51 5.90 -14.75
C LEU A 200 2.17 6.23 -13.40
N PRO A 201 1.88 5.45 -12.36
CA PRO A 201 2.39 5.72 -11.02
C PRO A 201 3.88 5.35 -10.89
N GLY A 202 4.55 5.84 -9.85
CA GLY A 202 5.88 5.36 -9.46
C GLY A 202 6.97 5.55 -10.53
N LYS A 203 6.90 6.62 -11.34
CA LYS A 203 7.82 6.87 -12.47
C LYS A 203 9.31 6.75 -12.09
N ASP A 204 9.66 7.22 -10.89
CA ASP A 204 11.04 7.20 -10.38
C ASP A 204 11.32 5.97 -9.49
N ALA A 205 10.30 5.20 -9.14
CA ALA A 205 10.38 4.06 -8.22
C ALA A 205 10.50 2.70 -8.95
N MET A 206 9.98 2.60 -10.18
CA MET A 206 9.89 1.32 -10.89
C MET A 206 9.94 1.45 -12.41
N ASN A 207 10.29 0.33 -13.08
CA ASN A 207 10.19 0.22 -14.54
C ASN A 207 8.72 0.12 -14.99
N GLN A 208 8.27 1.14 -15.72
CA GLN A 208 6.89 1.27 -16.18
C GLN A 208 6.47 0.21 -17.20
N GLN A 209 7.39 -0.23 -18.06
CA GLN A 209 7.10 -1.30 -19.02
C GLN A 209 6.92 -2.64 -18.30
N GLU A 210 7.79 -2.93 -17.34
CA GLU A 210 7.67 -4.15 -16.53
C GLU A 210 6.35 -4.18 -15.75
N TYR A 211 5.95 -3.05 -15.18
CA TYR A 211 4.66 -2.86 -14.52
C TYR A 211 3.47 -3.22 -15.44
N LEU A 212 3.43 -2.68 -16.66
CA LEU A 212 2.36 -2.97 -17.62
C LEU A 212 2.38 -4.43 -18.08
N ASP A 213 3.55 -5.02 -18.29
CA ASP A 213 3.69 -6.41 -18.72
C ASP A 213 3.18 -7.37 -17.63
N ILE A 214 3.46 -7.09 -16.36
CA ILE A 214 2.95 -7.86 -15.21
C ILE A 214 1.43 -7.78 -15.16
N LEU A 215 0.85 -6.59 -15.30
CA LEU A 215 -0.61 -6.41 -15.30
C LEU A 215 -1.27 -7.13 -16.47
N ALA A 216 -0.69 -7.06 -17.67
CA ALA A 216 -1.21 -7.75 -18.84
C ALA A 216 -1.26 -9.27 -18.61
N GLN A 217 -0.21 -9.85 -18.02
CA GLN A 217 -0.18 -11.27 -17.65
C GLN A 217 -1.21 -11.60 -16.56
N ALA A 218 -1.36 -10.73 -15.55
CA ALA A 218 -2.29 -10.94 -14.45
C ALA A 218 -3.76 -10.91 -14.91
N VAL A 219 -4.11 -10.03 -15.84
CA VAL A 219 -5.46 -9.90 -16.40
C VAL A 219 -5.87 -11.12 -17.22
N ILE A 220 -4.93 -11.75 -17.93
CA ILE A 220 -5.19 -12.94 -18.75
C ILE A 220 -5.27 -14.21 -17.87
N ALA A 221 -4.53 -14.24 -16.78
CA ALA A 221 -4.45 -15.40 -15.91
C ALA A 221 -5.70 -15.56 -15.02
N LYS A 222 -6.10 -16.83 -14.80
CA LYS A 222 -7.13 -17.16 -13.79
C LYS A 222 -6.68 -16.85 -12.35
N ASN A 223 -5.38 -16.73 -12.14
CA ASN A 223 -4.73 -16.51 -10.84
C ASN A 223 -3.83 -15.26 -10.85
N GLY A 224 -4.33 -14.13 -11.33
CA GLY A 224 -3.53 -12.91 -11.56
C GLY A 224 -2.71 -12.44 -10.35
N TRP A 225 -3.26 -12.50 -9.14
CA TRP A 225 -2.53 -12.19 -7.90
C TRP A 225 -1.23 -13.01 -7.76
N LYS A 226 -1.29 -14.32 -8.02
CA LYS A 226 -0.10 -15.19 -7.98
C LYS A 226 0.88 -14.87 -9.11
N ARG A 227 0.40 -14.39 -10.26
CA ARG A 227 1.28 -13.95 -11.37
C ARG A 227 2.06 -12.70 -11.00
N ILE A 228 1.40 -11.73 -10.36
CA ILE A 228 2.05 -10.52 -9.84
C ILE A 228 3.14 -10.91 -8.84
N LEU A 229 2.81 -11.77 -7.85
CA LEU A 229 3.78 -12.26 -6.88
C LEU A 229 4.97 -12.95 -7.55
N GLN A 230 4.72 -13.89 -8.48
CA GLN A 230 5.77 -14.62 -9.19
C GLN A 230 6.75 -13.69 -9.92
N ALA A 231 6.25 -12.67 -10.61
CA ALA A 231 7.08 -11.70 -11.31
C ALA A 231 7.94 -10.85 -10.36
N CYS A 232 7.49 -10.67 -9.11
CA CYS A 232 8.16 -9.87 -8.09
C CYS A 232 9.02 -10.70 -7.12
N THR A 233 9.01 -12.02 -7.20
CA THR A 233 9.88 -12.88 -6.38
C THR A 233 11.33 -12.83 -6.89
N PRO A 234 12.33 -12.98 -6.00
CA PRO A 234 13.74 -13.03 -6.42
C PRO A 234 13.95 -14.15 -7.44
N ALA A 235 14.71 -13.87 -8.50
CA ALA A 235 15.08 -14.91 -9.45
C ALA A 235 15.80 -16.04 -8.69
N THR A 236 15.30 -17.27 -8.83
CA THR A 236 16.03 -18.44 -8.34
C THR A 236 17.38 -18.41 -9.01
N LYS A 237 18.46 -18.19 -8.25
CA LYS A 237 19.81 -18.45 -8.76
C LYS A 237 19.81 -19.91 -9.19
N SER A 238 19.69 -20.15 -10.49
CA SER A 238 20.04 -21.44 -11.07
C SER A 238 21.41 -21.74 -10.49
N ARG A 239 21.52 -22.82 -9.70
CA ARG A 239 22.84 -23.39 -9.42
C ARG A 239 23.38 -23.70 -10.81
N LEU A 240 24.35 -22.91 -11.25
CA LEU A 240 25.30 -23.33 -12.27
C LEU A 240 26.03 -24.55 -11.68
N THR A 241 25.37 -25.70 -11.77
CA THR A 241 26.03 -26.99 -11.82
C THR A 241 26.35 -27.25 -13.29
N ALA A 242 27.55 -26.87 -13.67
CA ALA A 242 28.37 -27.60 -14.62
C ALA A 242 29.78 -27.54 -14.01
N ALA A 243 30.29 -28.56 -13.31
CA ALA A 243 30.60 -29.90 -13.77
C ALA A 243 31.50 -29.88 -15.03
N ALA A 244 32.78 -29.55 -14.84
CA ALA A 244 33.96 -30.35 -15.22
C ALA A 244 35.22 -29.61 -14.75
#